data_AF-A0A1Q7Y5J8-F1
#
_entry.id   AF-A0A1Q7Y5J8-F1
#
_cell.length_a   1.000
_cell.length_b   1.000
_cell.length_c   1.000
_cell.angle_alpha   90.00
_cell.angle_beta   90.00
_cell.angle_gamma   90.00
#
_symmetry.space_group_name_H-M   'P 1'
#
loop_
_entity.id
_entity.type
_entity.pdbx_description
1 polymer ?
#
loop_
_entity_poly.entity_id
_entity_poly.type
_entity_poly.pdbx_seq_one_letter_code
_entity_poly.pdbx_strand_id
1 'polypeptide(L)'
;LIPATGADPIQSPRQAIISRVAVEEGQPVKAGEDLFILRSDEIRGWGTQSRTLTEDLRAKEESLTQYQTAYVSQLEIKKAEIEQAKSEVKFRENHAKTSRELVTRMEKLAKLGAESEIDLIKLKLDLAGSEKDFSVAQRTLQQVNLDRERMETEHARQRGEQQSEIEKLKMRIGALKIDLENTQQNLLTVRSPYEGVITSMDQRTVGSFVQQGQVLCQLARKDAKPRARMTLNETGLPKLAIALRVRYFFEAFPYQRYGAVTGKLDWISPSAVTTAEGSHFVALGSLDRYEISPRAGQVLPLRVGMRGDAHIIVGGRTLIEYAFEPIRQLRESMKQ
;
A
#
# COMPACT_ATOMS: atom_id res chain seq x y z
N LEU A 1 -35.22 -15.59 8.98
CA LEU A 1 -35.07 -14.64 7.86
C LEU A 1 -33.66 -14.09 7.84
N ILE A 2 -33.03 -13.99 6.68
CA ILE A 2 -31.70 -13.42 6.47
C ILE A 2 -31.79 -12.25 5.48
N PRO A 3 -30.86 -11.28 5.49
CA PRO A 3 -30.81 -10.27 4.43
C PRO A 3 -30.46 -10.96 3.11
N ALA A 4 -31.10 -10.58 1.99
CA ALA A 4 -30.78 -11.15 0.66
C ALA A 4 -29.30 -11.02 0.29
N THR A 5 -28.66 -9.94 0.71
CA THR A 5 -27.24 -9.63 0.48
C THR A 5 -26.30 -10.19 1.53
N GLY A 6 -26.82 -10.91 2.55
CA GLY A 6 -26.03 -11.27 3.73
C GLY A 6 -25.73 -10.06 4.62
N ALA A 7 -24.90 -10.28 5.64
CA ALA A 7 -24.33 -9.23 6.46
C ALA A 7 -22.83 -9.14 6.14
N ASP A 8 -22.36 -7.96 5.79
CA ASP A 8 -20.96 -7.73 5.46
C ASP A 8 -20.16 -7.56 6.76
N PRO A 9 -19.08 -8.34 6.98
CA PRO A 9 -18.24 -8.17 8.14
C PRO A 9 -17.40 -6.89 7.99
N ILE A 10 -17.60 -5.94 8.90
CA ILE A 10 -16.73 -4.78 9.05
C ILE A 10 -15.51 -5.22 9.85
N GLN A 11 -14.35 -5.20 9.20
CA GLN A 11 -13.09 -5.66 9.77
C GLN A 11 -12.18 -4.49 10.14
N SER A 12 -11.30 -4.72 11.11
CA SER A 12 -10.23 -3.76 11.40
C SER A 12 -9.21 -3.75 10.27
N PRO A 13 -8.90 -2.60 9.65
CA PRO A 13 -7.93 -2.54 8.55
C PRO A 13 -6.48 -2.73 9.03
N ARG A 14 -6.21 -2.56 10.33
CA ARG A 14 -4.88 -2.68 10.96
C ARG A 14 -4.99 -3.15 12.42
N GLN A 15 -3.85 -3.49 13.01
CA GLN A 15 -3.76 -3.79 14.43
C GLN A 15 -3.93 -2.52 15.28
N ALA A 16 -4.88 -2.54 16.22
CA ALA A 16 -5.19 -1.38 17.04
C ALA A 16 -5.91 -1.75 18.35
N ILE A 17 -6.04 -0.79 19.25
CA ILE A 17 -6.82 -0.88 20.49
C ILE A 17 -8.10 -0.07 20.32
N ILE A 18 -9.25 -0.65 20.67
CA ILE A 18 -10.54 0.04 20.62
C ILE A 18 -10.54 1.18 21.64
N SER A 19 -10.52 2.43 21.19
CA SER A 19 -10.57 3.59 22.08
C SER A 19 -12.00 4.01 22.40
N ARG A 20 -12.90 3.87 21.42
CA ARG A 20 -14.33 4.16 21.60
C ARG A 20 -15.16 3.33 20.63
N VAL A 21 -16.30 2.87 21.13
CA VAL A 21 -17.36 2.25 20.34
C VAL A 21 -18.50 3.27 20.25
N ALA A 22 -18.92 3.62 19.03
CA ALA A 22 -19.92 4.68 18.80
C ALA A 22 -21.32 4.14 18.50
N VAL A 23 -21.46 2.81 18.40
CA VAL A 23 -22.67 2.14 17.92
C VAL A 23 -23.02 0.92 18.76
N GLU A 24 -24.31 0.56 18.74
CA GLU A 24 -24.85 -0.60 19.44
C GLU A 24 -25.51 -1.60 18.47
N GLU A 25 -25.65 -2.85 18.93
CA GLU A 25 -26.32 -3.90 18.18
C GLU A 25 -27.79 -3.54 17.93
N GLY A 26 -28.25 -3.66 16.67
CA GLY A 26 -29.61 -3.28 16.26
C GLY A 26 -29.80 -1.80 15.90
N GLN A 27 -28.77 -0.95 16.06
CA GLN A 27 -28.84 0.45 15.67
C GLN A 27 -28.75 0.63 14.14
N PRO A 28 -29.61 1.46 13.52
CA PRO A 28 -29.44 1.87 12.13
C PRO A 28 -28.32 2.90 12.01
N VAL A 29 -27.44 2.73 11.02
CA VAL A 29 -26.29 3.60 10.73
C VAL A 29 -26.36 4.12 9.29
N LYS A 30 -25.97 5.37 9.07
CA LYS A 30 -25.87 5.98 7.75
C LYS A 30 -24.54 5.67 7.08
N ALA A 31 -24.48 5.82 5.76
CA ALA A 31 -23.22 5.76 5.03
C ALA A 31 -22.25 6.85 5.55
N GLY A 32 -21.03 6.47 5.88
CA GLY A 32 -19.99 7.36 6.41
C GLY A 32 -20.08 7.63 7.92
N GLU A 33 -21.05 7.06 8.63
CA GLU A 33 -21.15 7.21 10.09
C GLU A 33 -20.01 6.46 10.80
N ASP A 34 -19.46 7.06 11.84
CA ASP A 34 -18.34 6.51 12.60
C ASP A 34 -18.82 5.34 13.49
N LEU A 35 -18.24 4.15 13.30
CA LEU A 35 -18.61 2.93 14.03
C LEU A 35 -17.66 2.69 15.21
N PHE A 36 -16.36 2.66 14.91
CA PHE A 36 -15.29 2.43 15.88
C PHE A 36 -14.19 3.46 15.72
N ILE A 37 -13.68 3.94 16.86
CA ILE A 37 -12.47 4.75 16.91
C ILE A 37 -11.39 3.88 17.55
N LEU A 38 -10.38 3.57 16.75
CA LEU A 38 -9.27 2.70 17.10
C LEU A 38 -8.01 3.55 17.30
N ARG A 39 -7.13 3.16 18.22
CA ARG A 39 -5.82 3.76 18.42
C ARG A 39 -4.76 2.73 18.11
N SER A 40 -3.83 3.02 17.22
CA SER A 40 -2.72 2.12 16.91
C SER A 40 -1.39 2.72 17.37
N ASP A 41 -0.62 1.92 18.10
CA ASP A 41 0.72 2.29 18.55
C ASP A 41 1.73 2.36 17.39
N GLU A 42 1.46 1.68 16.27
CA GLU A 42 2.29 1.76 15.05
C GLU A 42 2.35 3.20 14.50
N ILE A 43 1.23 3.92 14.55
CA ILE A 43 1.12 5.30 14.06
C ILE A 43 1.96 6.25 14.94
N ARG A 44 1.96 6.02 16.27
CA ARG A 44 2.80 6.77 17.20
C ARG A 44 4.29 6.54 16.89
N GLY A 45 4.67 5.29 16.58
CA GLY A 45 6.01 4.94 16.13
C GLY A 45 6.42 5.67 14.85
N TRP A 46 5.52 5.80 13.87
CA TRP A 46 5.78 6.56 12.64
C TRP A 46 5.99 8.04 12.88
N GLY A 47 5.24 8.65 13.81
CA GLY A 47 5.47 10.05 14.18
C GLY A 47 6.88 10.29 14.74
N THR A 48 7.33 9.42 15.64
CA THR A 48 8.70 9.48 16.17
C THR A 48 9.74 9.21 15.08
N GLN A 49 9.53 8.20 14.25
CA GLN A 49 10.44 7.82 13.16
C GLN A 49 10.53 8.91 12.07
N SER A 50 9.41 9.54 11.73
CA SER A 50 9.40 10.65 10.77
C SER A 50 10.20 11.84 11.32
N ARG A 51 10.12 12.10 12.62
CA ARG A 51 10.88 13.18 13.26
C ARG A 51 12.38 12.87 13.23
N THR A 52 12.80 11.67 13.65
CA THR A 52 14.21 11.28 13.63
C THR A 52 14.78 11.31 12.20
N LEU A 53 14.05 10.80 11.21
CA LEU A 53 14.48 10.85 9.82
C LEU A 53 14.58 12.28 9.29
N THR A 54 13.71 13.19 9.74
CA THR A 54 13.78 14.61 9.35
C THR A 54 15.01 15.29 9.98
N GLU A 55 15.33 14.95 11.23
CA GLU A 55 16.55 15.41 11.90
C GLU A 55 17.80 14.87 11.20
N ASP A 56 17.84 13.58 10.84
CA ASP A 56 18.92 12.96 10.06
C ASP A 56 19.09 13.59 8.69
N LEU A 57 17.98 13.87 8.00
CA LEU A 57 17.98 14.57 6.70
C LEU A 57 18.63 15.94 6.84
N ARG A 58 18.22 16.71 7.85
CA ARG A 58 18.78 18.05 8.11
C ARG A 58 20.27 17.98 8.40
N ALA A 59 20.71 17.03 9.22
CA ALA A 59 22.13 16.82 9.51
C ALA A 59 22.95 16.47 8.25
N LYS A 60 22.40 15.65 7.35
CA LYS A 60 23.03 15.31 6.07
C LYS A 60 23.08 16.49 5.11
N GLU A 61 22.01 17.29 5.00
CA GLU A 61 22.00 18.50 4.19
C GLU A 61 23.04 19.50 4.70
N GLU A 62 23.14 19.69 6.02
CA GLU A 62 24.16 20.55 6.63
C GLU A 62 25.58 20.03 6.35
N SER A 63 25.82 18.73 6.53
CA SER A 63 27.12 18.11 6.21
C SER A 63 27.50 18.29 4.73
N LEU A 64 26.53 18.16 3.81
CA LEU A 64 26.75 18.39 2.37
C LEU A 64 27.13 19.86 2.10
N THR A 65 26.46 20.82 2.75
CA THR A 65 26.82 22.24 2.60
C THR A 65 28.22 22.55 3.13
N GLN A 66 28.57 22.02 4.30
CA GLN A 66 29.92 22.15 4.86
C GLN A 66 30.97 21.56 3.92
N TYR A 67 30.71 20.36 3.40
CA TYR A 67 31.57 19.70 2.42
C TYR A 67 31.76 20.56 1.15
N GLN A 68 30.69 21.13 0.60
CA GLN A 68 30.76 22.02 -0.57
C GLN A 68 31.57 23.29 -0.29
N THR A 69 31.38 23.91 0.88
CA THR A 69 32.16 25.10 1.25
C THR A 69 33.65 24.78 1.40
N ALA A 70 34.00 23.65 2.02
CA ALA A 70 35.38 23.20 2.13
C ALA A 70 36.00 22.92 0.76
N TYR A 71 35.24 22.31 -0.16
CA TYR A 71 35.67 22.05 -1.52
C TYR A 71 35.93 23.34 -2.31
N VAL A 72 35.05 24.35 -2.21
CA VAL A 72 35.27 25.65 -2.86
C VAL A 72 36.58 26.28 -2.40
N SER A 73 36.86 26.28 -1.10
CA SER A 73 38.12 26.78 -0.56
C SER A 73 39.34 26.00 -1.08
N GLN A 74 39.25 24.67 -1.18
CA GLN A 74 40.32 23.85 -1.76
C GLN A 74 40.54 24.14 -3.24
N LEU A 75 39.46 24.37 -3.99
CA LEU A 75 39.52 24.72 -5.41
C LEU A 75 40.18 26.08 -5.63
N GLU A 76 39.91 27.06 -4.76
CA GLU A 76 40.57 28.37 -4.81
C GLU A 76 42.08 28.26 -4.56
N ILE A 77 42.50 27.47 -3.56
CA ILE A 77 43.91 27.19 -3.28
C ILE A 77 44.58 26.54 -4.50
N LYS A 78 43.94 25.52 -5.09
CA LYS A 78 44.47 24.84 -6.28
C LYS A 78 44.52 25.75 -7.51
N LYS A 79 43.56 26.64 -7.68
CA LYS A 79 43.59 27.65 -8.76
C LYS A 79 44.78 28.61 -8.59
N ALA A 80 45.04 29.07 -7.37
CA ALA A 80 46.19 29.91 -7.09
C ALA A 80 47.52 29.18 -7.38
N GLU A 81 47.62 27.90 -6.99
CA GLU A 81 48.78 27.04 -7.29
C GLU A 81 49.00 26.86 -8.81
N ILE A 82 47.92 26.67 -9.59
CA ILE A 82 47.98 26.58 -11.06
C ILE A 82 48.47 27.90 -11.66
N GLU A 83 47.95 29.04 -11.21
CA GLU A 83 48.38 30.34 -11.74
C GLU A 83 49.85 30.62 -11.41
N GLN A 84 50.31 30.24 -10.22
CA GLN A 84 51.73 30.30 -9.87
C GLN A 84 52.57 29.41 -10.80
N ALA A 85 52.17 28.15 -11.02
CA ALA A 85 52.87 27.24 -11.94
C ALA A 85 52.88 27.76 -13.39
N LYS A 86 51.78 28.35 -13.87
CA LYS A 86 51.73 29.00 -15.19
C LYS A 86 52.69 30.18 -15.31
N SER A 87 52.77 31.00 -14.26
CA SER A 87 53.70 32.13 -14.24
C SER A 87 55.16 31.68 -14.30
N GLU A 88 55.51 30.60 -13.58
CA GLU A 88 56.85 30.00 -13.62
C GLU A 88 57.16 29.42 -15.01
N VAL A 89 56.21 28.70 -15.62
CA VAL A 89 56.36 28.19 -16.99
C VAL A 89 56.65 29.33 -17.96
N LYS A 90 55.88 30.42 -17.91
CA LYS A 90 56.06 31.59 -18.78
C LYS A 90 57.40 32.27 -18.56
N PHE A 91 57.87 32.34 -17.31
CA PHE A 91 59.19 32.88 -16.98
C PHE A 91 60.31 32.02 -17.58
N ARG A 92 60.25 30.70 -17.37
CA ARG A 92 61.23 29.74 -17.92
C ARG A 92 61.21 29.68 -19.44
N GLU A 93 60.04 29.80 -20.05
CA GLU A 93 59.87 29.89 -21.51
C GLU A 93 60.60 31.09 -22.08
N ASN A 94 60.36 32.27 -21.51
CA ASN A 94 61.00 33.51 -21.93
C ASN A 94 62.52 33.45 -21.73
N HIS A 95 62.98 32.86 -20.62
CA HIS A 95 64.40 32.67 -20.36
C HIS A 95 65.05 31.76 -21.40
N ALA A 96 64.49 30.57 -21.64
CA ALA A 96 65.00 29.64 -22.65
C ALA A 96 64.97 30.25 -24.06
N LYS A 97 63.92 30.99 -24.41
CA LYS A 97 63.83 31.71 -25.69
C LYS A 97 64.94 32.76 -25.83
N THR A 98 65.15 33.58 -24.81
CA THR A 98 66.18 34.62 -24.82
C THR A 98 67.58 34.00 -24.88
N SER A 99 67.84 32.94 -24.11
CA SER A 99 69.10 32.19 -24.16
C SER A 99 69.34 31.59 -25.55
N ARG A 100 68.29 31.10 -26.22
CA ARG A 100 68.38 30.56 -27.58
C ARG A 100 68.69 31.65 -28.60
N GLU A 101 68.06 32.82 -28.47
CA GLU A 101 68.38 33.99 -29.29
C GLU A 101 69.82 34.46 -29.07
N LEU A 102 70.34 34.41 -27.84
CA LEU A 102 71.73 34.75 -27.54
C LEU A 102 72.71 33.76 -28.19
N VAL A 103 72.49 32.46 -28.00
CA VAL A 103 73.32 31.40 -28.61
C VAL A 103 73.34 31.54 -30.13
N THR A 104 72.19 31.73 -30.78
CA THR A 104 72.12 31.86 -32.25
C THR A 104 72.82 33.11 -32.78
N ARG A 105 72.88 34.20 -32.00
CA ARG A 105 73.67 35.39 -32.35
C ARG A 105 75.17 35.15 -32.19
N MET A 106 75.59 34.52 -31.10
CA MET A 106 76.99 34.19 -30.85
C MET A 106 77.54 33.14 -31.83
N GLU A 107 76.74 32.15 -32.22
CA GLU A 107 77.11 31.21 -33.30
C GLU A 107 77.43 31.93 -34.62
N LYS A 108 76.72 33.02 -34.95
CA LYS A 108 76.99 33.82 -36.15
C LYS A 108 78.29 34.62 -36.01
N LEU A 109 78.58 35.14 -34.82
CA LEU A 109 79.82 35.90 -34.54
C LEU A 109 81.05 34.99 -34.49
N ALA A 110 80.94 33.81 -33.87
CA ALA A 110 81.98 32.79 -33.86
C ALA A 110 82.37 32.34 -35.27
N LYS A 111 81.40 32.19 -36.19
CA LYS A 111 81.66 31.89 -37.62
C LYS A 111 82.45 32.98 -38.35
N LEU A 112 82.38 34.22 -37.88
CA LEU A 112 83.16 35.35 -38.40
C LEU A 112 84.55 35.47 -37.77
N GLY A 113 84.94 34.51 -36.90
CA GLY A 113 86.24 34.47 -36.23
C GLY A 113 86.39 35.44 -35.06
N ALA A 114 85.29 36.04 -34.59
CA ALA A 114 85.30 37.12 -33.60
C ALA A 114 85.16 36.63 -32.13
N GLU A 115 85.05 35.32 -31.88
CA GLU A 115 84.70 34.80 -30.56
C GLU A 115 85.33 33.43 -30.23
N SER A 116 85.47 33.13 -28.93
CA SER A 116 86.04 31.89 -28.38
C SER A 116 85.06 30.73 -28.43
N GLU A 117 85.47 29.59 -28.99
CA GLU A 117 84.67 28.35 -29.03
C GLU A 117 84.25 27.87 -27.62
N ILE A 118 85.08 28.13 -26.61
CA ILE A 118 84.80 27.75 -25.21
C ILE A 118 83.59 28.50 -24.67
N ASP A 119 83.47 29.80 -24.99
CA ASP A 119 82.37 30.62 -24.50
C ASP A 119 81.05 30.29 -25.22
N LEU A 120 81.14 29.91 -26.50
CA LEU A 120 80.00 29.36 -27.24
C LEU A 120 79.49 28.04 -26.61
N ILE A 121 80.40 27.15 -26.20
CA ILE A 121 80.03 25.89 -25.53
C ILE A 121 79.34 26.16 -24.19
N LYS A 122 79.84 27.11 -23.38
CA LYS A 122 79.19 27.50 -22.11
C LYS A 122 77.77 28.00 -22.34
N LEU A 123 77.57 28.89 -23.31
CA LEU A 123 76.24 29.41 -23.66
C LEU A 123 75.28 28.29 -24.12
N LYS A 124 75.79 27.30 -24.87
CA LYS A 124 74.99 26.12 -25.24
C LYS A 124 74.59 25.27 -24.05
N LEU A 125 75.49 25.10 -23.07
CA LEU A 125 75.20 24.38 -21.83
C LEU A 125 74.13 25.11 -21.00
N ASP A 126 74.24 26.45 -20.90
CA ASP A 126 73.25 27.28 -20.21
C ASP A 126 71.87 27.25 -20.89
N LEU A 127 71.85 27.25 -22.23
CA LEU A 127 70.60 27.04 -22.99
C LEU A 127 70.00 25.67 -22.71
N ALA A 128 70.80 24.59 -22.76
CA ALA A 128 70.32 23.25 -22.46
C ALA A 128 69.77 23.15 -21.03
N GLY A 129 70.41 23.82 -20.07
CA GLY A 129 69.91 23.95 -18.69
C GLY A 129 68.56 24.68 -18.64
N SER A 130 68.45 25.81 -19.32
CA SER A 130 67.22 26.61 -19.39
C SER A 130 66.06 25.85 -20.04
N GLU A 131 66.32 25.10 -21.11
CA GLU A 131 65.34 24.26 -21.80
C GLU A 131 64.88 23.09 -20.91
N LYS A 132 65.80 22.48 -20.17
CA LYS A 132 65.48 21.45 -19.17
C LYS A 132 64.55 22.01 -18.09
N ASP A 133 64.89 23.17 -17.53
CA ASP A 133 64.09 23.82 -16.48
C ASP A 133 62.70 24.20 -16.98
N PHE A 134 62.58 24.70 -18.21
CA PHE A 134 61.30 24.93 -18.86
C PHE A 134 60.48 23.64 -19.01
N SER A 135 61.10 22.54 -19.45
CA SER A 135 60.42 21.25 -19.56
C SER A 135 59.94 20.73 -18.19
N VAL A 136 60.74 20.90 -17.14
CA VAL A 136 60.36 20.56 -15.77
C VAL A 136 59.16 21.39 -15.32
N ALA A 137 59.19 22.70 -15.51
CA ALA A 137 58.07 23.59 -15.16
C ALA A 137 56.78 23.20 -15.90
N GLN A 138 56.86 22.86 -17.19
CA GLN A 138 55.70 22.38 -17.94
C GLN A 138 55.11 21.09 -17.37
N ARG A 139 55.97 20.13 -17.00
CA ARG A 139 55.52 18.88 -16.35
C ARG A 139 54.84 19.15 -15.02
N THR A 140 55.39 20.05 -14.21
CA THR A 140 54.77 20.46 -12.94
C THR A 140 53.39 21.06 -13.18
N LEU A 141 53.25 21.98 -14.14
CA LEU A 141 51.94 22.55 -14.50
C LEU A 141 50.94 21.47 -14.96
N GLN A 142 51.39 20.50 -15.76
CA GLN A 142 50.55 19.38 -16.20
C GLN A 142 50.11 18.51 -15.01
N GLN A 143 51.00 18.21 -14.07
CA GLN A 143 50.69 17.45 -12.86
C GLN A 143 49.65 18.16 -12.00
N VAL A 144 49.83 19.46 -11.72
CA VAL A 144 48.87 20.23 -10.91
C VAL A 144 47.49 20.29 -11.60
N ASN A 145 47.44 20.40 -12.93
CA ASN A 145 46.17 20.35 -13.66
C ASN A 145 45.47 19.00 -13.56
N LEU A 146 46.22 17.89 -13.65
CA LEU A 146 45.67 16.53 -13.49
C LEU A 146 45.17 16.30 -12.06
N ASP A 147 45.88 16.81 -11.05
CA ASP A 147 45.46 16.71 -9.67
C ASP A 147 44.18 17.50 -9.41
N ARG A 148 44.02 18.67 -10.04
CA ARG A 148 42.75 19.42 -10.01
C ARG A 148 41.61 18.62 -10.65
N GLU A 149 41.83 18.02 -11.80
CA GLU A 149 40.79 17.23 -12.49
C GLU A 149 40.38 15.99 -11.66
N ARG A 150 41.35 15.31 -11.03
CA ARG A 150 41.09 14.21 -10.09
C ARG A 150 40.27 14.68 -8.89
N MET A 151 40.59 15.85 -8.34
CA MET A 151 39.84 16.44 -7.24
C MET A 151 38.40 16.79 -7.66
N GLU A 152 38.20 17.37 -8.84
CA GLU A 152 36.88 17.70 -9.41
C GLU A 152 36.02 16.45 -9.63
N THR A 153 36.61 15.39 -10.19
CA THR A 153 35.91 14.11 -10.45
C THR A 153 35.52 13.39 -9.16
N GLU A 154 36.43 13.33 -8.17
CA GLU A 154 36.12 12.72 -6.87
C GLU A 154 35.05 13.52 -6.11
N HIS A 155 35.12 14.86 -6.13
CA HIS A 155 34.07 15.70 -5.55
C HIS A 155 32.72 15.49 -6.23
N ALA A 156 32.68 15.41 -7.57
CA ALA A 156 31.45 15.15 -8.30
C ALA A 156 30.84 13.79 -7.93
N ARG A 157 31.67 12.76 -7.77
CA ARG A 157 31.26 11.42 -7.33
C ARG A 157 30.68 11.43 -5.91
N GLN A 158 31.43 11.97 -4.94
CA GLN A 158 31.01 12.05 -3.55
C GLN A 158 29.73 12.88 -3.39
N ARG A 159 29.62 14.01 -4.11
CA ARG A 159 28.41 14.82 -4.14
C ARG A 159 27.20 14.04 -4.68
N GLY A 160 27.38 13.28 -5.76
CA GLY A 160 26.33 12.45 -6.33
C GLY A 160 25.84 11.37 -5.36
N GLU A 161 26.77 10.70 -4.67
CA GLU A 161 26.45 9.69 -3.65
C GLU A 161 25.66 10.30 -2.48
N GLN A 162 26.11 11.44 -1.94
CA GLN A 162 25.42 12.13 -0.85
C GLN A 162 24.03 12.64 -1.26
N GLN A 163 23.90 13.18 -2.48
CA GLN A 163 22.61 13.61 -3.03
C GLN A 163 21.63 12.43 -3.18
N SER A 164 22.10 11.28 -3.67
CA SER A 164 21.26 10.08 -3.77
C SER A 164 20.76 9.60 -2.41
N GLU A 165 21.63 9.61 -1.38
CA GLU A 165 21.23 9.27 -0.01
C GLU A 165 20.20 10.25 0.57
N ILE A 166 20.37 11.55 0.30
CA ILE A 166 19.39 12.59 0.67
C ILE A 166 18.05 12.35 -0.03
N GLU A 167 18.04 12.03 -1.33
CA GLU A 167 16.83 11.73 -2.07
C GLU A 167 16.11 10.49 -1.53
N LYS A 168 16.84 9.41 -1.23
CA LYS A 168 16.27 8.20 -0.59
C LYS A 168 15.60 8.53 0.74
N LEU A 169 16.25 9.37 1.57
CA LEU A 169 15.67 9.82 2.84
C LEU A 169 14.43 10.67 2.63
N LYS A 170 14.45 11.62 1.68
CA LYS A 170 13.29 12.45 1.33
C LYS A 170 12.11 11.60 0.87
N MET A 171 12.35 10.59 0.04
CA MET A 171 11.31 9.65 -0.40
C MET A 171 10.73 8.86 0.78
N ARG A 172 11.57 8.38 1.69
CA ARG A 172 11.13 7.64 2.88
C ARG A 172 10.31 8.50 3.84
N ILE A 173 10.72 9.76 4.05
CA ILE A 173 9.97 10.74 4.85
C ILE A 173 8.65 11.07 4.16
N GLY A 174 8.64 11.24 2.84
CA GLY A 174 7.43 11.51 2.06
C GLY A 174 6.40 10.38 2.19
N ALA A 175 6.82 9.13 2.06
CA ALA A 175 5.96 7.97 2.27
C ALA A 175 5.37 7.93 3.69
N LEU A 176 6.21 8.11 4.71
CA LEU A 176 5.77 8.15 6.11
C LEU A 176 4.81 9.32 6.40
N LYS A 177 5.02 10.48 5.79
CA LYS A 177 4.12 11.63 5.93
C LYS A 177 2.74 11.33 5.34
N ILE A 178 2.68 10.70 4.17
CA ILE A 178 1.41 10.28 3.55
C ILE A 178 0.68 9.29 4.48
N ASP A 179 1.40 8.31 5.03
CA ASP A 179 0.82 7.36 5.98
C ASP A 179 0.30 8.05 7.26
N LEU A 180 1.00 9.07 7.74
CA LEU A 180 0.61 9.87 8.91
C LEU A 180 -0.59 10.78 8.61
N GLU A 181 -0.64 11.43 7.45
CA GLU A 181 -1.77 12.27 7.01
C GLU A 181 -3.05 11.45 6.83
N ASN A 182 -2.92 10.25 6.28
CA ASN A 182 -4.04 9.29 6.18
C ASN A 182 -4.56 8.85 7.55
N THR A 183 -3.80 9.09 8.63
CA THR A 183 -4.12 8.66 9.98
C THR A 183 -4.24 9.86 10.92
N GLN A 184 -5.34 10.60 10.80
CA GLN A 184 -5.60 11.76 11.66
C GLN A 184 -5.42 11.42 13.15
N GLN A 185 -4.46 12.09 13.80
CA GLN A 185 -4.27 12.11 15.26
C GLN A 185 -4.07 10.73 15.93
N ASN A 186 -3.45 9.76 15.26
CA ASN A 186 -3.30 8.37 15.76
C ASN A 186 -4.64 7.64 15.97
N LEU A 187 -5.73 8.19 15.44
CA LEU A 187 -7.07 7.64 15.55
C LEU A 187 -7.51 7.12 14.18
N LEU A 188 -7.65 5.81 14.09
CA LEU A 188 -8.21 5.13 12.94
C LEU A 188 -9.71 5.03 13.16
N THR A 189 -10.47 5.77 12.35
CA THR A 189 -11.93 5.76 12.42
C THR A 189 -12.49 4.79 11.39
N VAL A 190 -13.13 3.72 11.86
CA VAL A 190 -13.82 2.75 11.01
C VAL A 190 -15.23 3.27 10.74
N ARG A 191 -15.51 3.59 9.48
CA ARG A 191 -16.79 4.15 9.04
C ARG A 191 -17.64 3.13 8.32
N SER A 192 -18.96 3.32 8.38
CA SER A 192 -19.89 2.50 7.62
C SER A 192 -19.77 2.76 6.11
N PRO A 193 -19.59 1.73 5.26
CA PRO A 193 -19.50 1.92 3.81
C PRO A 193 -20.85 2.27 3.14
N TYR A 194 -21.98 1.92 3.77
CA TYR A 194 -23.33 2.17 3.26
C TYR A 194 -24.35 2.29 4.39
N GLU A 195 -25.58 2.73 4.09
CA GLU A 195 -26.67 2.76 5.08
C GLU A 195 -27.16 1.35 5.42
N GLY A 196 -27.16 1.01 6.70
CA GLY A 196 -27.43 -0.34 7.16
C GLY A 196 -27.84 -0.43 8.63
N VAL A 197 -28.01 -1.65 9.12
CA VAL A 197 -28.29 -1.97 10.52
C VAL A 197 -27.21 -2.92 11.01
N ILE A 198 -26.71 -2.68 12.21
CA ILE A 198 -25.72 -3.56 12.84
C ILE A 198 -26.41 -4.81 13.33
N THR A 199 -26.08 -5.94 12.70
CA THR A 199 -26.69 -7.25 12.96
C THR A 199 -26.04 -7.99 14.12
N SER A 200 -24.72 -7.87 14.28
CA SER A 200 -23.98 -8.43 15.40
C SER A 200 -22.73 -7.59 15.70
N MET A 201 -22.30 -7.59 16.95
CA MET A 201 -21.04 -6.98 17.39
C MET A 201 -20.20 -8.01 18.10
N ASP A 202 -19.06 -8.34 17.49
CA ASP A 202 -18.08 -9.29 18.03
C ASP A 202 -17.15 -8.59 19.02
N GLN A 203 -16.93 -7.28 18.85
CA GLN A 203 -16.10 -6.45 19.71
C GLN A 203 -16.89 -5.30 20.32
N ARG A 204 -17.11 -5.35 21.64
CA ARG A 204 -17.85 -4.34 22.41
C ARG A 204 -16.99 -3.63 23.46
N THR A 205 -15.90 -4.26 23.86
CA THR A 205 -15.08 -3.82 24.99
C THR A 205 -14.10 -2.74 24.55
N VAL A 206 -14.24 -1.55 25.13
CA VAL A 206 -13.25 -0.48 25.02
C VAL A 206 -11.96 -0.93 25.71
N GLY A 207 -10.82 -0.71 25.08
CA GLY A 207 -9.51 -1.19 25.54
C GLY A 207 -9.13 -2.57 25.02
N SER A 208 -10.01 -3.26 24.30
CA SER A 208 -9.66 -4.53 23.65
C SER A 208 -8.71 -4.31 22.49
N PHE A 209 -7.75 -5.22 22.37
CA PHE A 209 -6.83 -5.30 21.25
C PHE A 209 -7.46 -6.07 20.09
N VAL A 210 -7.38 -5.50 18.88
CA VAL A 210 -7.88 -6.09 17.65
C VAL A 210 -6.77 -6.23 16.61
N GLN A 211 -6.74 -7.37 15.92
CA GLN A 211 -5.80 -7.65 14.84
C GLN A 211 -6.33 -7.16 13.49
N GLN A 212 -5.42 -7.00 12.52
CA GLN A 212 -5.80 -6.72 11.13
C GLN A 212 -6.68 -7.84 10.56
N GLY A 213 -7.78 -7.47 9.92
CA GLY A 213 -8.75 -8.42 9.35
C GLY A 213 -9.72 -9.02 10.38
N GLN A 214 -9.57 -8.72 11.67
CA GLN A 214 -10.50 -9.17 12.69
C GLN A 214 -11.85 -8.48 12.52
N VAL A 215 -12.94 -9.25 12.56
CA VAL A 215 -14.31 -8.75 12.46
C VAL A 215 -14.66 -7.97 13.72
N LEU A 216 -15.13 -6.73 13.54
CA LEU A 216 -15.58 -5.84 14.61
C LEU A 216 -17.11 -5.94 14.78
N CYS A 217 -17.84 -5.83 13.67
CA CYS A 217 -19.28 -5.96 13.62
C CYS A 217 -19.75 -6.45 12.24
N GLN A 218 -21.00 -6.90 12.16
CA GLN A 218 -21.65 -7.27 10.90
C GLN A 218 -22.70 -6.25 10.52
N LEU A 219 -22.57 -5.67 9.33
CA LEU A 219 -23.47 -4.66 8.80
C LEU A 219 -24.39 -5.27 7.73
N ALA A 220 -25.70 -5.12 7.87
CA ALA A 220 -26.66 -5.51 6.86
C ALA A 220 -27.32 -4.28 6.22
N ARG A 221 -27.51 -4.27 4.90
CA ARG A 221 -28.21 -3.18 4.20
C ARG A 221 -29.65 -3.06 4.71
N LYS A 222 -30.09 -1.83 4.99
CA LYS A 222 -31.44 -1.53 5.47
C LYS A 222 -32.52 -1.91 4.46
N ASP A 223 -32.23 -1.73 3.16
CA ASP A 223 -33.14 -2.04 2.05
C ASP A 223 -33.04 -3.49 1.55
N ALA A 224 -32.24 -4.34 2.20
CA ALA A 224 -32.12 -5.74 1.81
C ALA A 224 -33.45 -6.45 2.03
N LYS A 225 -34.10 -6.85 0.93
CA LYS A 225 -35.29 -7.71 0.97
C LYS A 225 -34.97 -8.96 1.80
N PRO A 226 -35.70 -9.26 2.88
CA PRO A 226 -35.43 -10.45 3.67
C PRO A 226 -35.73 -11.71 2.83
N ARG A 227 -34.86 -12.71 2.93
CA ARG A 227 -35.07 -14.04 2.35
C ARG A 227 -35.22 -15.07 3.46
N ALA A 228 -36.01 -16.10 3.20
CA ALA A 228 -36.12 -17.24 4.10
C ALA A 228 -35.00 -18.22 3.80
N ARG A 229 -34.02 -18.32 4.71
CA ARG A 229 -33.10 -19.45 4.77
C ARG A 229 -33.80 -20.58 5.51
N MET A 230 -33.97 -21.71 4.84
CA MET A 230 -34.61 -22.90 5.40
C MET A 230 -33.62 -24.06 5.39
N THR A 231 -33.67 -24.86 6.45
CA THR A 231 -32.92 -26.10 6.56
C THR A 231 -33.79 -27.24 6.04
N LEU A 232 -33.24 -28.07 5.16
CA LEU A 232 -33.93 -29.16 4.50
C LEU A 232 -33.32 -30.50 4.93
N ASN A 233 -34.21 -31.46 5.19
CA ASN A 233 -33.84 -32.85 5.43
C ASN A 233 -33.58 -33.56 4.09
N GLU A 234 -32.64 -34.50 4.10
CA GLU A 234 -32.22 -35.25 2.91
C GLU A 234 -33.37 -36.03 2.25
N THR A 235 -34.30 -36.56 3.05
CA THR A 235 -35.44 -37.38 2.60
C THR A 235 -36.40 -36.67 1.65
N GLY A 236 -36.43 -35.33 1.65
CA GLY A 236 -37.32 -34.52 0.83
C GLY A 236 -36.72 -34.01 -0.48
N LEU A 237 -35.39 -34.07 -0.64
CA LEU A 237 -34.66 -33.45 -1.77
C LEU A 237 -35.13 -33.87 -3.17
N PRO A 238 -35.40 -35.16 -3.47
CA PRO A 238 -35.70 -35.57 -4.85
C PRO A 238 -36.96 -34.93 -5.43
N LYS A 239 -37.83 -34.39 -4.57
CA LYS A 239 -39.11 -33.79 -4.97
C LYS A 239 -39.08 -32.26 -4.97
N LEU A 240 -37.97 -31.65 -4.56
CA LEU A 240 -37.84 -30.19 -4.53
C LEU A 240 -37.39 -29.66 -5.89
N ALA A 241 -38.05 -28.60 -6.34
CA ALA A 241 -37.72 -27.89 -7.56
C ALA A 241 -37.76 -26.37 -7.31
N ILE A 242 -36.93 -25.63 -8.06
CA ILE A 242 -36.99 -24.16 -8.06
C ILE A 242 -38.39 -23.71 -8.51
N ALA A 243 -38.83 -22.57 -7.98
CA ALA A 243 -40.15 -21.96 -8.17
C ALA A 243 -41.34 -22.65 -7.50
N LEU A 244 -41.14 -23.70 -6.69
CA LEU A 244 -42.21 -24.26 -5.86
C LEU A 244 -42.74 -23.23 -4.86
N ARG A 245 -44.04 -23.31 -4.57
CA ARG A 245 -44.69 -22.38 -3.62
C ARG A 245 -44.37 -22.81 -2.19
N VAL A 246 -43.94 -21.85 -1.38
CA VAL A 246 -43.60 -22.06 0.03
C VAL A 246 -44.55 -21.24 0.91
N ARG A 247 -45.00 -21.84 2.01
CA ARG A 247 -45.76 -21.17 3.06
C ARG A 247 -44.90 -21.04 4.30
N TYR A 248 -44.65 -19.82 4.73
CA TYR A 248 -43.87 -19.48 5.91
C TYR A 248 -44.78 -19.16 7.10
N PHE A 249 -44.47 -19.76 8.24
CA PHE A 249 -45.13 -19.57 9.52
C PHE A 249 -44.10 -19.01 10.51
N PHE A 250 -44.17 -17.70 10.77
CA PHE A 250 -43.22 -17.05 11.68
C PHE A 250 -43.66 -17.19 13.13
N GLU A 251 -42.76 -17.56 14.04
CA GLU A 251 -43.07 -17.69 15.47
C GLU A 251 -43.56 -16.36 16.08
N ALA A 252 -42.98 -15.25 15.61
CA ALA A 252 -43.36 -13.90 16.04
C ALA A 252 -44.80 -13.53 15.63
N PHE A 253 -45.40 -14.25 14.67
CA PHE A 253 -46.74 -13.98 14.14
C PHE A 253 -47.57 -15.26 14.09
N PRO A 254 -48.28 -15.61 15.17
CA PRO A 254 -49.10 -16.81 15.23
C PRO A 254 -50.07 -16.92 14.05
N TYR A 255 -49.95 -18.01 13.29
CA TYR A 255 -50.67 -18.20 12.02
C TYR A 255 -52.20 -18.12 12.16
N GLN A 256 -52.74 -18.46 13.33
CA GLN A 256 -54.16 -18.40 13.64
C GLN A 256 -54.74 -16.99 13.50
N ARG A 257 -53.91 -15.96 13.73
CA ARG A 257 -54.34 -14.56 13.72
C ARG A 257 -53.81 -13.79 12.51
N TYR A 258 -52.64 -14.18 11.99
CA TYR A 258 -51.91 -13.43 10.97
C TYR A 258 -51.80 -14.17 9.62
N GLY A 259 -52.23 -15.43 9.57
CA GLY A 259 -52.12 -16.28 8.38
C GLY A 259 -50.68 -16.71 8.07
N ALA A 260 -50.51 -17.38 6.93
CA ALA A 260 -49.19 -17.77 6.41
C ALA A 260 -48.68 -16.73 5.42
N VAL A 261 -47.38 -16.46 5.44
CA VAL A 261 -46.74 -15.66 4.38
C VAL A 261 -46.38 -16.59 3.23
N THR A 262 -46.84 -16.27 2.04
CA THR A 262 -46.51 -17.07 0.85
C THR A 262 -45.23 -16.56 0.22
N GLY A 263 -44.58 -17.44 -0.53
CA GLY A 263 -43.40 -17.12 -1.32
C GLY A 263 -43.00 -18.25 -2.25
N LYS A 264 -41.79 -18.19 -2.78
CA LYS A 264 -41.27 -19.17 -3.74
C LYS A 264 -39.90 -19.68 -3.32
N LEU A 265 -39.64 -20.94 -3.65
CA LEU A 265 -38.32 -21.54 -3.51
C LEU A 265 -37.45 -21.04 -4.66
N ASP A 266 -36.39 -20.29 -4.35
CA ASP A 266 -35.54 -19.69 -5.39
C ASP A 266 -34.28 -20.52 -5.63
N TRP A 267 -33.74 -21.15 -4.59
CA TRP A 267 -32.46 -21.84 -4.65
C TRP A 267 -32.37 -22.96 -3.62
N ILE A 268 -31.67 -24.04 -3.99
CA ILE A 268 -31.38 -25.19 -3.13
C ILE A 268 -29.87 -25.44 -3.20
N SER A 269 -29.25 -25.71 -2.06
CA SER A 269 -27.82 -26.00 -2.00
C SER A 269 -27.51 -27.32 -2.73
N PRO A 270 -26.49 -27.35 -3.60
CA PRO A 270 -26.09 -28.57 -4.29
C PRO A 270 -25.40 -29.58 -3.35
N SER A 271 -24.90 -29.12 -2.22
CA SER A 271 -24.26 -29.93 -1.18
C SER A 271 -24.88 -29.69 0.19
N ALA A 272 -24.71 -30.67 1.08
CA ALA A 272 -25.08 -30.53 2.48
C ALA A 272 -24.07 -29.62 3.22
N VAL A 273 -24.58 -28.83 4.16
CA VAL A 273 -23.78 -28.01 5.05
C VAL A 273 -23.65 -28.75 6.38
N THR A 274 -22.43 -29.13 6.72
CA THR A 274 -22.12 -29.77 8.01
C THR A 274 -22.03 -28.71 9.09
N THR A 275 -22.86 -28.84 10.14
CA THR A 275 -22.76 -28.05 11.36
C THR A 275 -22.51 -28.97 12.56
N ALA A 276 -22.29 -28.38 13.74
CA ALA A 276 -22.15 -29.14 14.99
C ALA A 276 -23.39 -29.99 15.33
N GLU A 277 -24.55 -29.69 14.74
CA GLU A 277 -25.84 -30.34 15.00
C GLU A 277 -26.18 -31.43 13.96
N GLY A 278 -25.39 -31.56 12.89
CA GLY A 278 -25.59 -32.57 11.83
C GLY A 278 -25.32 -32.06 10.42
N SER A 279 -25.56 -32.93 9.43
CA SER A 279 -25.49 -32.59 8.00
C SER A 279 -26.88 -32.30 7.47
N HIS A 280 -27.08 -31.13 6.87
CA HIS A 280 -28.39 -30.72 6.36
C HIS A 280 -28.25 -29.78 5.16
N PHE A 281 -29.24 -29.81 4.27
CA PHE A 281 -29.24 -28.99 3.05
C PHE A 281 -29.87 -27.63 3.33
N VAL A 282 -29.47 -26.62 2.57
CA VAL A 282 -29.95 -25.25 2.76
C VAL A 282 -30.71 -24.81 1.53
N ALA A 283 -31.90 -24.25 1.72
CA ALA A 283 -32.66 -23.61 0.66
C ALA A 283 -32.88 -22.12 0.97
N LEU A 284 -33.02 -21.33 -0.09
CA LEU A 284 -33.38 -19.93 -0.04
C LEU A 284 -34.71 -19.73 -0.75
N GLY A 285 -35.62 -19.01 -0.10
CA GLY A 285 -36.88 -18.61 -0.71
C GLY A 285 -37.19 -17.12 -0.55
N SER A 286 -37.86 -16.58 -1.55
CA SER A 286 -38.37 -15.23 -1.61
C SER A 286 -39.75 -15.18 -0.96
N LEU A 287 -40.10 -14.04 -0.37
CA LEU A 287 -41.42 -13.80 0.22
C LEU A 287 -42.23 -12.93 -0.73
N ASP A 288 -43.52 -13.24 -0.92
CA ASP A 288 -44.44 -12.44 -1.75
C ASP A 288 -44.76 -11.09 -1.08
N ARG A 289 -44.68 -11.03 0.26
CA ARG A 289 -44.95 -9.85 1.07
C ARG A 289 -43.97 -9.74 2.23
N TYR A 290 -43.56 -8.51 2.53
CA TYR A 290 -42.60 -8.18 3.60
C TYR A 290 -43.27 -7.59 4.84
N GLU A 291 -44.59 -7.44 4.79
CA GLU A 291 -45.40 -6.86 5.85
C GLU A 291 -46.65 -7.70 6.05
N ILE A 292 -47.07 -7.80 7.31
CA ILE A 292 -48.30 -8.47 7.72
C ILE A 292 -49.29 -7.40 8.17
N SER A 293 -50.45 -7.38 7.53
CA SER A 293 -51.55 -6.47 7.87
C SER A 293 -52.77 -7.26 8.37
N PRO A 294 -52.88 -7.54 9.68
CA PRO A 294 -54.00 -8.30 10.25
C PRO A 294 -55.32 -7.50 10.27
N ARG A 295 -55.26 -6.16 10.25
CA ARG A 295 -56.38 -5.22 10.31
C ARG A 295 -56.07 -3.99 9.47
N ALA A 296 -57.10 -3.30 8.98
CA ALA A 296 -56.94 -2.03 8.28
C ALA A 296 -56.23 -1.00 9.19
N GLY A 297 -55.05 -0.54 8.78
CA GLY A 297 -54.25 0.47 9.48
C GLY A 297 -53.08 -0.05 10.34
N GLN A 298 -52.89 -1.36 10.51
CA GLN A 298 -51.74 -1.90 11.23
C GLN A 298 -50.80 -2.66 10.28
N VAL A 299 -49.62 -2.09 10.03
CA VAL A 299 -48.58 -2.68 9.19
C VAL A 299 -47.44 -3.18 10.09
N LEU A 300 -47.23 -4.50 10.12
CA LEU A 300 -46.16 -5.13 10.91
C LEU A 300 -45.07 -5.64 9.96
N PRO A 301 -43.86 -5.04 9.97
CA PRO A 301 -42.79 -5.44 9.07
C PRO A 301 -42.12 -6.75 9.52
N LEU A 302 -41.79 -7.61 8.56
CA LEU A 302 -40.97 -8.79 8.78
C LEU A 302 -39.50 -8.37 8.93
N ARG A 303 -38.91 -8.65 10.09
CA ARG A 303 -37.51 -8.31 10.38
C ARG A 303 -36.58 -9.49 10.12
N VAL A 304 -35.36 -9.17 9.70
CA VAL A 304 -34.25 -10.14 9.64
C VAL A 304 -34.03 -10.71 11.05
N GLY A 305 -33.71 -12.01 11.13
CA GLY A 305 -33.54 -12.73 12.40
C GLY A 305 -34.77 -13.50 12.89
N MET A 306 -35.98 -13.21 12.37
CA MET A 306 -37.19 -13.95 12.75
C MET A 306 -37.09 -15.44 12.36
N ARG A 307 -37.50 -16.32 13.29
CA ARG A 307 -37.55 -17.78 13.15
C ARG A 307 -38.97 -18.27 12.89
N GLY A 308 -39.08 -19.51 12.42
CA GLY A 308 -40.35 -20.17 12.14
C GLY A 308 -40.22 -21.30 11.13
N ASP A 309 -41.37 -21.88 10.80
CA ASP A 309 -41.47 -23.07 9.95
C ASP A 309 -41.77 -22.72 8.50
N ALA A 310 -41.22 -23.51 7.58
CA ALA A 310 -41.45 -23.36 6.14
C ALA A 310 -42.01 -24.66 5.56
N HIS A 311 -43.22 -24.60 5.01
CA HIS A 311 -43.85 -25.73 4.34
C HIS A 311 -43.75 -25.53 2.82
N ILE A 312 -42.97 -26.39 2.16
CA ILE A 312 -42.81 -26.38 0.70
C ILE A 312 -43.92 -27.24 0.10
N ILE A 313 -44.68 -26.68 -0.84
CA ILE A 313 -45.77 -27.38 -1.52
C ILE A 313 -45.18 -28.17 -2.69
N VAL A 314 -45.07 -29.48 -2.50
CA VAL A 314 -44.44 -30.41 -3.43
C VAL A 314 -45.52 -31.21 -4.17
N GLY A 315 -46.08 -30.61 -5.23
CA GLY A 315 -47.09 -31.23 -6.08
C GLY A 315 -48.45 -31.48 -5.38
N GLY A 316 -49.50 -31.60 -6.18
CA GLY A 316 -50.80 -32.10 -5.73
C GLY A 316 -50.88 -33.59 -6.03
N ARG A 317 -50.97 -34.43 -5.01
CA ARG A 317 -51.30 -35.85 -5.20
C ARG A 317 -52.79 -35.97 -5.52
N THR A 318 -53.13 -36.53 -6.67
CA THR A 318 -54.51 -36.94 -6.95
C THR A 318 -54.78 -38.29 -6.29
N LEU A 319 -55.94 -38.45 -5.64
CA LEU A 319 -56.34 -39.67 -4.91
C LEU A 319 -56.16 -40.98 -5.71
N ILE A 320 -56.23 -40.91 -7.05
CA ILE A 320 -56.03 -42.04 -7.97
C ILE A 320 -54.62 -42.64 -7.91
N GLU A 321 -53.58 -41.87 -7.56
CA GLU A 321 -52.21 -42.41 -7.46
C GLU A 321 -52.03 -43.34 -6.25
N TYR A 322 -52.79 -43.11 -5.16
CA TYR A 322 -52.75 -43.95 -3.96
C TYR A 322 -53.28 -45.37 -4.21
N ALA A 323 -54.20 -45.52 -5.17
CA ALA A 323 -54.78 -46.82 -5.54
C ALA A 323 -53.83 -47.69 -6.38
N PHE A 324 -52.87 -47.09 -7.09
CA PHE A 324 -51.96 -47.80 -8.01
C PHE A 324 -50.54 -48.04 -7.46
N GLU A 325 -50.18 -47.46 -6.30
CA GLU A 325 -48.92 -47.78 -5.60
C GLU A 325 -48.72 -49.28 -5.31
N PRO A 326 -49.70 -50.05 -4.80
CA PRO A 326 -49.48 -51.47 -4.49
C PRO A 326 -49.27 -52.34 -5.74
N ILE A 327 -49.80 -51.93 -6.90
CA ILE A 327 -49.63 -52.68 -8.17
C ILE A 327 -48.21 -52.48 -8.73
N ARG A 328 -47.59 -51.34 -8.44
CA ARG A 328 -46.24 -51.02 -8.91
C ARG A 328 -45.16 -51.74 -8.10
N GLN A 329 -45.35 -51.88 -6.78
CA GLN A 329 -44.49 -52.70 -5.92
C GLN A 329 -44.51 -54.19 -6.30
N LEU A 330 -45.68 -54.71 -6.72
CA LEU A 330 -45.82 -56.11 -7.14
C LEU A 330 -45.08 -56.44 -8.45
N ARG A 331 -44.79 -55.43 -9.28
CA ARG A 331 -44.10 -55.62 -10.57
C ARG A 331 -42.57 -55.60 -10.44
N GLU A 332 -42.04 -55.10 -9.33
CA GLU A 332 -40.60 -55.15 -9.01
C GLU A 332 -40.23 -56.45 -8.27
N SER A 333 -41.14 -57.05 -7.49
CA SER A 333 -40.90 -58.34 -6.82
C SER A 333 -40.94 -59.57 -7.75
N MET A 334 -41.43 -59.41 -8.98
CA MET A 334 -41.44 -60.47 -10.02
C MET A 334 -40.31 -60.33 -11.05
N LYS A 335 -39.34 -59.43 -10.81
CA LYS A 335 -38.15 -59.24 -11.66
C LYS A 335 -36.83 -59.45 -10.91
N GLN A 336 -36.85 -60.07 -9.73
CA GLN A 336 -35.66 -60.62 -9.08
C GLN A 336 -35.62 -62.13 -9.24
#